data_AF-A0A127AUA8-F1
#
_entry.id   AF-A0A127AUA8-F1
#
_cell.length_a   1.000
_cell.length_b   1.000
_cell.length_c   1.000
_cell.angle_alpha   90.00
_cell.angle_beta   90.00
_cell.angle_gamma   90.00
#
_symmetry.space_group_name_H-M   'P 1'
#
loop_
_entity.id
_entity.type
_entity.pdbx_description
1 polymer ?
#
loop_
_entity_poly.entity_id
_entity_poly.type
_entity_poly.pdbx_seq_one_letter_code
_entity_poly.pdbx_strand_id
1 'polypeptide(L)'
;MGYWQILLLVTLRLVLLLPLSASFGNLKLAATNNPGFISIDCGVDQDYLDKVTGIFYKSDTDFISTGENQDISPDYYYDNEIPDFRRLFQNVRFFPEGRKNCYKLRPEQGKNHNYLVRVFFKYGNYDAKNQIPKFDLYLGVNYWLTVQHGNVSAFLISEFIHFSLTDTIDVCLVNTGSGIPFISALELRLLNDSIYRIESRELLPFWRLNLGNSTNLYLRYSDDAYDRIWGTYTEDDWISVNTTADIDIQGSNNSYKLPVEVWRTAVQPRTSLRSLNLSMSNTLATELYVCFHFAEILQVGQGQRRRREFTISLNGAKYGPITLQYLKPLSICPPKSLIHGSTVVISIDSTKRSDLPPILNGLEIFGLMKPPNSPTDPADVDAIMAIKQIYKINKDDNWQGDP
;
A
#
# COMPACT_ATOMS: atom_id res chain seq x y z
N MET A 1 -18.04 -68.20 60.63
CA MET A 1 -17.88 -68.18 59.16
C MET A 1 -18.85 -67.17 58.58
N GLY A 2 -18.37 -66.24 57.75
CA GLY A 2 -19.21 -65.46 56.83
C GLY A 2 -19.72 -64.12 57.36
N TYR A 3 -19.30 -63.05 56.71
CA TYR A 3 -19.55 -61.64 57.02
C TYR A 3 -20.98 -61.16 56.70
N TRP A 4 -21.40 -60.14 57.45
CA TRP A 4 -22.64 -59.38 57.30
C TRP A 4 -22.64 -58.52 56.02
N GLN A 5 -23.79 -58.43 55.34
CA GLN A 5 -24.13 -57.29 54.49
C GLN A 5 -25.44 -56.67 55.00
N ILE A 6 -25.33 -55.46 55.56
CA ILE A 6 -26.45 -54.54 55.80
C ILE A 6 -26.40 -53.46 54.73
N LEU A 7 -27.54 -53.28 54.06
CA LEU A 7 -27.88 -52.10 53.28
C LEU A 7 -27.92 -50.85 54.18
N LEU A 8 -27.23 -49.77 53.82
CA LEU A 8 -27.59 -48.44 54.28
C LEU A 8 -27.54 -47.43 53.12
N LEU A 9 -28.63 -46.69 52.98
CA LEU A 9 -28.83 -45.59 52.05
C LEU A 9 -27.83 -44.47 52.28
N VAL A 10 -27.23 -43.95 51.20
CA VAL A 10 -26.68 -42.59 51.16
C VAL A 10 -27.20 -41.89 49.90
N THR A 11 -27.79 -40.73 50.15
CA THR A 11 -28.37 -39.76 49.22
C THR A 11 -27.39 -39.28 48.15
N LEU A 12 -27.78 -39.37 46.88
CA LEU A 12 -27.04 -38.82 45.74
C LEU A 12 -27.33 -37.31 45.60
N ARG A 13 -26.35 -36.46 45.93
CA ARG A 13 -26.35 -35.05 45.49
C ARG A 13 -25.88 -35.01 44.04
N LEU A 14 -26.78 -34.66 43.10
CA LEU A 14 -26.39 -34.27 41.76
C LEU A 14 -25.64 -32.92 41.84
N VAL A 15 -24.33 -32.95 41.62
CA VAL A 15 -23.58 -31.75 41.20
C VAL A 15 -23.78 -31.65 39.69
N LEU A 16 -24.57 -30.66 39.25
CA LEU A 16 -24.65 -30.24 37.86
C LEU A 16 -23.27 -29.69 37.45
N LEU A 17 -22.47 -30.52 36.79
CA LEU A 17 -21.34 -30.06 35.99
C LEU A 17 -21.93 -29.37 34.75
N LEU A 18 -22.09 -28.05 34.84
CA LEU A 18 -22.26 -27.21 33.66
C LEU A 18 -21.00 -27.36 32.80
N PRO A 19 -21.11 -27.73 31.52
CA PRO A 19 -19.98 -27.56 30.63
C PRO A 19 -19.77 -26.05 30.49
N LEU A 20 -18.65 -25.52 30.97
CA LEU A 20 -18.11 -24.28 30.42
C LEU A 20 -17.71 -24.60 28.97
N SER A 21 -18.70 -24.64 28.08
CA SER A 21 -18.43 -24.33 26.69
C SER A 21 -17.96 -22.89 26.70
N ALA A 22 -16.64 -22.70 26.62
CA ALA A 22 -16.09 -21.46 26.13
C ALA A 22 -16.74 -21.23 24.77
N SER A 23 -17.77 -20.38 24.76
CA SER A 23 -18.20 -19.67 23.58
C SER A 23 -16.97 -18.85 23.16
N PHE A 24 -16.06 -19.48 22.41
CA PHE A 24 -15.35 -18.78 21.37
C PHE A 24 -16.44 -18.30 20.43
N GLY A 25 -17.01 -17.14 20.77
CA GLY A 25 -17.81 -16.39 19.85
C GLY A 25 -16.91 -16.21 18.65
N ASN A 26 -17.24 -16.90 17.56
CA ASN A 26 -16.85 -16.48 16.24
C ASN A 26 -17.39 -15.06 16.10
N LEU A 27 -16.63 -14.07 16.56
CA LEU A 27 -16.79 -12.70 16.14
C LEU A 27 -16.51 -12.71 14.65
N LYS A 28 -17.56 -12.98 13.87
CA LYS A 28 -17.73 -12.39 12.55
C LYS A 28 -17.77 -10.89 12.76
N LEU A 29 -16.60 -10.29 12.95
CA LEU A 29 -16.42 -8.86 13.06
C LEU A 29 -16.61 -8.29 11.64
N ALA A 30 -17.77 -7.68 11.40
CA ALA A 30 -18.03 -6.67 10.37
C ALA A 30 -17.29 -6.82 9.03
N ALA A 31 -17.52 -7.92 8.31
CA ALA A 31 -17.03 -8.12 6.93
C ALA A 31 -17.88 -7.39 5.86
N THR A 32 -18.54 -6.28 6.18
CA THR A 32 -19.48 -5.62 5.24
C THR A 32 -19.00 -4.32 4.60
N ASN A 33 -17.86 -3.74 5.00
CA ASN A 33 -17.44 -2.46 4.40
C ASN A 33 -16.20 -2.52 3.50
N ASN A 34 -15.24 -3.44 3.70
CA ASN A 34 -14.01 -3.46 2.88
C ASN A 34 -13.34 -4.87 2.91
N PRO A 35 -13.89 -5.88 2.22
CA PRO A 35 -13.36 -7.25 2.29
C PRO A 35 -11.89 -7.33 1.85
N GLY A 36 -11.03 -7.90 2.70
CA GLY A 36 -9.60 -8.04 2.46
C GLY A 36 -8.72 -6.83 2.82
N PHE A 37 -9.29 -5.76 3.40
CA PHE A 37 -8.51 -4.62 3.88
C PHE A 37 -8.18 -4.78 5.37
N ILE A 38 -6.95 -4.42 5.75
CA ILE A 38 -6.61 -4.07 7.13
C ILE A 38 -6.32 -2.57 7.11
N SER A 39 -7.10 -1.79 7.84
CA SER A 39 -6.93 -0.33 7.93
C SER A 39 -6.89 0.04 9.40
N ILE A 40 -5.75 0.56 9.84
CA ILE A 40 -5.47 0.88 11.23
C ILE A 40 -5.14 2.36 11.28
N ASP A 41 -5.88 3.09 12.09
CA ASP A 41 -5.54 4.46 12.45
C ASP A 41 -4.84 4.40 13.83
N CYS A 42 -3.59 4.87 13.87
CA CYS A 42 -2.69 4.62 14.98
C CYS A 42 -2.77 5.77 15.98
N GLY A 43 -3.19 5.48 17.21
CA GLY A 43 -3.33 6.48 18.26
C GLY A 43 -4.77 6.87 18.59
N VAL A 44 -5.75 6.37 17.83
CA VAL A 44 -7.18 6.59 18.07
C VAL A 44 -7.77 5.57 19.07
N ASP A 45 -8.71 6.02 19.88
CA ASP A 45 -9.37 5.21 20.91
C ASP A 45 -10.46 4.26 20.39
N GLN A 46 -11.08 4.58 19.25
CA GLN A 46 -12.26 3.86 18.76
C GLN A 46 -12.27 3.71 17.24
N ASP A 47 -12.68 2.51 16.80
CA ASP A 47 -12.94 2.20 15.41
C ASP A 47 -13.97 3.17 14.79
N TYR A 48 -13.84 3.44 13.49
CA TYR A 48 -14.75 4.33 12.79
C TYR A 48 -14.84 4.03 11.30
N LEU A 49 -15.97 4.41 10.70
CA LEU A 49 -16.10 4.53 9.25
C LEU A 49 -15.63 5.91 8.81
N ASP A 50 -14.58 5.98 8.01
CA ASP A 50 -14.16 7.22 7.37
C ASP A 50 -15.20 7.61 6.32
N LYS A 51 -15.80 8.79 6.46
CA LYS A 51 -16.91 9.21 5.60
C LYS A 51 -16.45 9.72 4.24
N VAL A 52 -15.17 10.05 4.10
CA VAL A 52 -14.60 10.59 2.85
C VAL A 52 -14.27 9.44 1.91
N THR A 53 -13.49 8.48 2.42
CA THR A 53 -13.05 7.31 1.66
C THR A 53 -14.06 6.17 1.69
N GLY A 54 -14.90 6.08 2.74
CA GLY A 54 -15.76 4.92 2.97
C GLY A 54 -15.02 3.71 3.55
N ILE A 55 -13.77 3.88 3.99
CA ILE A 55 -12.96 2.82 4.59
C ILE A 55 -13.24 2.74 6.09
N PHE A 56 -13.43 1.52 6.61
CA PHE A 56 -13.51 1.30 8.05
C PHE A 56 -12.11 1.17 8.65
N TYR A 57 -11.75 2.07 9.56
CA TYR A 57 -10.49 2.06 10.32
C TYR A 57 -10.70 1.50 11.71
N LYS A 58 -9.74 0.70 12.15
CA LYS A 58 -9.65 0.19 13.52
C LYS A 58 -8.63 0.97 14.33
N SER A 59 -8.85 1.00 15.65
CA SER A 59 -7.79 1.31 16.61
C SER A 59 -6.67 0.27 16.52
N ASP A 60 -5.46 0.66 16.89
CA ASP A 60 -4.28 -0.20 16.84
C ASP A 60 -4.08 -1.13 18.05
N THR A 61 -4.98 -1.09 19.04
CA THR A 61 -4.86 -1.84 20.30
C THR A 61 -4.69 -3.36 20.13
N ASP A 62 -5.26 -3.94 19.07
CA ASP A 62 -5.19 -5.37 18.79
C ASP A 62 -3.95 -5.78 17.97
N PHE A 63 -3.21 -4.79 17.45
CA PHE A 63 -2.11 -4.99 16.51
C PHE A 63 -0.74 -4.71 17.14
N ILE A 64 -0.71 -3.88 18.18
CA ILE A 64 0.49 -3.56 18.95
C ILE A 64 0.12 -3.29 20.42
N SER A 65 1.05 -3.52 21.33
CA SER A 65 0.81 -3.39 22.78
C SER A 65 1.77 -2.43 23.49
N THR A 66 2.69 -1.83 22.75
CA THR A 66 3.69 -0.89 23.26
C THR A 66 3.42 0.50 22.71
N GLY A 67 4.09 1.50 23.25
CA GLY A 67 3.93 2.89 22.84
C GLY A 67 2.70 3.57 23.46
N GLU A 68 2.63 4.87 23.22
CA GLU A 68 1.66 5.78 23.80
C GLU A 68 0.97 6.57 22.67
N ASN A 69 -0.25 7.04 22.93
CA ASN A 69 -1.05 7.79 21.97
C ASN A 69 -0.95 9.27 22.26
N GLN A 70 -0.88 10.09 21.23
CA GLN A 70 -0.89 11.55 21.37
C GLN A 70 -1.52 12.20 20.15
N ASP A 71 -2.35 13.21 20.38
CA ASP A 71 -2.82 14.10 19.33
C ASP A 71 -1.68 15.00 18.85
N ILE A 72 -1.60 15.23 17.54
CA ILE A 72 -0.66 16.23 17.02
C ILE A 72 -1.10 17.64 17.44
N SER A 73 -0.19 18.61 17.41
CA SER A 73 -0.55 19.98 17.77
C SER A 73 -1.63 20.54 16.82
N PRO A 74 -2.66 21.24 17.35
CA PRO A 74 -3.69 21.88 16.54
C PRO A 74 -3.16 22.87 15.51
N ASP A 75 -1.97 23.45 15.72
CA ASP A 75 -1.31 24.35 14.76
C ASP A 75 -0.99 23.64 13.43
N TYR A 76 -0.97 22.31 13.44
CA TYR A 76 -0.68 21.46 12.28
C TYR A 76 -1.90 20.65 11.82
N TYR A 77 -3.09 20.92 12.39
CA TYR A 77 -4.37 20.48 11.85
C TYR A 77 -4.71 21.35 10.63
N TYR A 78 -4.09 21.07 9.49
CA TYR A 78 -4.47 21.72 8.25
C TYR A 78 -5.69 21.03 7.64
N ASP A 79 -6.83 21.74 7.61
CA ASP A 79 -8.07 21.31 6.94
C ASP A 79 -7.98 21.28 5.40
N ASN A 80 -6.95 21.90 4.81
CA ASN A 80 -6.83 22.11 3.36
C ASN A 80 -5.97 21.07 2.64
N GLU A 81 -5.37 20.11 3.34
CA GLU A 81 -4.53 19.09 2.72
C GLU A 81 -5.25 17.75 2.68
N ILE A 82 -5.71 17.41 1.47
CA ILE A 82 -6.16 16.10 1.00
C ILE A 82 -7.20 15.43 1.92
N PRO A 83 -8.51 15.65 1.65
CA PRO A 83 -9.61 15.12 2.45
C PRO A 83 -9.48 13.63 2.82
N ASP A 84 -8.94 12.82 1.90
CA ASP A 84 -8.77 11.36 2.02
C ASP A 84 -7.84 10.92 3.15
N PHE A 85 -6.93 11.78 3.61
CA PHE A 85 -5.93 11.43 4.63
C PHE A 85 -6.06 12.25 5.91
N ARG A 86 -6.91 13.28 5.90
CA ARG A 86 -7.00 14.28 6.98
C ARG A 86 -7.13 13.65 8.36
N ARG A 87 -7.96 12.62 8.50
CA ARG A 87 -8.22 11.98 9.80
C ARG A 87 -7.04 11.15 10.30
N LEU A 88 -6.35 10.45 9.40
CA LEU A 88 -5.14 9.64 9.67
C LEU A 88 -3.94 10.48 10.12
N PHE A 89 -4.08 11.80 10.15
CA PHE A 89 -3.04 12.77 10.42
C PHE A 89 -3.37 13.64 11.63
N GLN A 90 -4.31 13.21 12.47
CA GLN A 90 -4.72 13.93 13.70
C GLN A 90 -4.04 13.40 14.96
N ASN A 91 -3.71 12.11 14.98
CA ASN A 91 -3.09 11.42 16.11
C ASN A 91 -1.92 10.57 15.63
N VAL A 92 -1.09 10.19 16.59
CA VAL A 92 0.00 9.25 16.42
C VAL A 92 0.03 8.27 17.58
N ARG A 93 0.53 7.07 17.32
CA ARG A 93 1.19 6.26 18.34
C ARG A 93 2.69 6.50 18.26
N PHE A 94 3.33 6.75 19.40
CA PHE A 94 4.77 6.96 19.52
C PHE A 94 5.41 5.97 20.51
N PHE A 95 6.70 5.68 20.33
CA PHE A 95 7.39 4.59 21.04
C PHE A 95 8.63 5.11 21.80
N PRO A 96 8.46 5.69 23.00
CA PRO A 96 9.57 6.22 23.78
C PRO A 96 10.50 5.11 24.31
N GLU A 97 9.95 3.89 24.47
CA GLU A 97 10.64 2.71 24.95
C GLU A 97 10.77 1.65 23.85
N GLY A 98 11.78 0.78 24.02
CA GLY A 98 12.09 -0.29 23.08
C GLY A 98 12.87 0.20 21.85
N ARG A 99 13.85 -0.60 21.42
CA ARG A 99 14.61 -0.30 20.20
C ARG A 99 13.82 -0.62 18.93
N LYS A 100 12.93 -1.61 18.98
CA LYS A 100 12.16 -2.13 17.84
C LYS A 100 10.73 -2.37 18.31
N ASN A 101 9.77 -1.72 17.66
CA ASN A 101 8.34 -1.81 17.97
C ASN A 101 7.57 -2.29 16.74
N CYS A 102 6.88 -3.42 16.83
CA CYS A 102 6.31 -4.10 15.67
C CYS A 102 4.80 -4.29 15.74
N TYR A 103 4.12 -3.82 14.70
CA TYR A 103 2.74 -4.19 14.40
C TYR A 103 2.72 -5.57 13.77
N LYS A 104 1.85 -6.46 14.26
CA LYS A 104 1.66 -7.80 13.69
C LYS A 104 0.34 -7.87 12.93
N LEU A 105 0.42 -7.87 11.61
CA LEU A 105 -0.73 -7.95 10.70
C LEU A 105 -1.03 -9.41 10.35
N ARG A 106 -2.32 -9.76 10.29
CA ARG A 106 -2.80 -11.10 9.93
C ARG A 106 -3.86 -11.00 8.82
N PRO A 107 -3.46 -10.91 7.54
CA PRO A 107 -4.41 -10.88 6.43
C PRO A 107 -5.20 -12.17 6.35
N GLU A 108 -6.49 -12.10 6.01
CA GLU A 108 -7.37 -13.27 5.90
C GLU A 108 -6.88 -14.27 4.85
N GLN A 109 -6.25 -13.77 3.78
CA GLN A 109 -5.72 -14.58 2.69
C GLN A 109 -4.37 -15.25 3.04
N GLY A 110 -3.71 -14.83 4.13
CA GLY A 110 -2.47 -15.43 4.61
C GLY A 110 -1.29 -15.28 3.64
N LYS A 111 -0.40 -16.26 3.64
CA LYS A 111 0.82 -16.25 2.80
C LYS A 111 0.55 -16.50 1.32
N ASN A 112 1.60 -16.34 0.51
CA ASN A 112 1.66 -16.53 -0.94
C ASN A 112 0.83 -15.54 -1.75
N HIS A 113 0.64 -14.34 -1.21
CA HIS A 113 -0.07 -13.25 -1.86
C HIS A 113 0.73 -11.95 -1.84
N ASN A 114 0.50 -11.10 -2.84
CA ASN A 114 0.99 -9.74 -2.87
C ASN A 114 0.11 -8.83 -2.01
N TYR A 115 0.75 -8.07 -1.13
CA TYR A 115 0.11 -7.07 -0.32
C TYR A 115 0.74 -5.70 -0.55
N LEU A 116 -0.11 -4.69 -0.78
CA LEU A 116 0.27 -3.30 -0.65
C LEU A 116 0.28 -2.95 0.84
N VAL A 117 1.47 -2.77 1.41
CA VAL A 117 1.66 -2.19 2.74
C VAL A 117 1.82 -0.69 2.56
N ARG A 118 1.02 0.10 3.26
CA ARG A 118 1.09 1.56 3.25
C ARG A 118 1.17 2.09 4.67
N VAL A 119 2.18 2.92 4.93
CA VAL A 119 2.44 3.48 6.26
C VAL A 119 2.41 4.99 6.18
N PHE A 120 1.71 5.60 7.14
CA PHE A 120 1.48 7.04 7.20
C PHE A 120 2.21 7.64 8.40
N PHE A 121 2.88 8.77 8.17
CA PHE A 121 3.62 9.49 9.19
C PHE A 121 3.36 10.99 9.10
N LYS A 122 2.81 11.59 10.14
CA LYS A 122 2.81 13.04 10.36
C LYS A 122 3.25 13.37 11.77
N TYR A 123 4.39 14.05 11.89
CA TYR A 123 4.94 14.42 13.20
C TYR A 123 4.05 15.47 13.89
N GLY A 124 3.74 16.57 13.20
CA GLY A 124 2.80 17.59 13.69
C GLY A 124 3.12 18.13 15.08
N ASN A 125 4.38 18.07 15.52
CA ASN A 125 4.84 18.49 16.84
C ASN A 125 4.04 17.89 18.02
N TYR A 126 3.65 16.61 17.93
CA TYR A 126 2.84 15.95 18.96
C TYR A 126 3.44 16.02 20.37
N ASP A 127 4.78 16.10 20.48
CA ASP A 127 5.51 16.13 21.75
C ASP A 127 5.94 17.54 22.20
N ALA A 128 5.54 18.58 21.46
CA ALA A 128 5.91 19.98 21.68
C ALA A 128 7.42 20.28 21.71
N LYS A 129 8.28 19.39 21.18
CA LYS A 129 9.74 19.58 21.17
C LYS A 129 10.27 20.24 19.91
N ASN A 130 9.48 20.27 18.85
CA ASN A 130 9.86 20.78 17.55
C ASN A 130 11.13 20.09 17.00
N GLN A 131 11.28 18.79 17.29
CA GLN A 131 12.42 17.98 16.92
C GLN A 131 11.93 16.79 16.11
N ILE A 132 12.06 16.88 14.79
CA ILE A 132 11.62 15.85 13.87
C ILE A 132 12.46 14.59 14.10
N PRO A 133 11.84 13.47 14.49
CA PRO A 133 12.57 12.25 14.75
C PRO A 133 12.96 11.56 13.44
N LYS A 134 14.07 10.81 13.49
CA LYS A 134 14.56 9.95 12.42
C LYS A 134 14.69 8.52 12.94
N PHE A 135 14.11 7.58 12.23
CA PHE A 135 14.07 6.17 12.62
C PHE A 135 13.88 5.27 11.39
N ASP A 136 14.14 3.98 11.53
CA ASP A 136 14.06 3.05 10.41
C ASP A 136 12.74 2.28 10.41
N LEU A 137 12.28 1.93 9.21
CA LEU A 137 11.11 1.11 8.96
C LEU A 137 11.56 -0.23 8.37
N TYR A 138 11.07 -1.30 8.99
CA TYR A 138 11.33 -2.68 8.61
C TYR A 138 10.03 -3.41 8.30
N LEU A 139 10.09 -4.34 7.34
CA LEU A 139 9.05 -5.35 7.12
C LEU A 139 9.66 -6.72 7.42
N GLY A 140 9.16 -7.38 8.45
CA GLY A 140 9.78 -8.56 9.04
C GLY A 140 11.22 -8.26 9.49
N VAL A 141 12.15 -9.04 8.95
CA VAL A 141 13.60 -8.90 9.19
C VAL A 141 14.31 -7.92 8.25
N ASN A 142 13.63 -7.42 7.22
CA ASN A 142 14.27 -6.63 6.16
C ASN A 142 14.09 -5.13 6.42
N TYR A 143 15.20 -4.38 6.28
CA TYR A 143 15.17 -2.92 6.24
C TYR A 143 14.51 -2.45 4.94
N TRP A 144 13.65 -1.43 5.03
CA TRP A 144 13.00 -0.84 3.85
C TRP A 144 13.47 0.60 3.63
N LEU A 145 13.24 1.47 4.61
CA LEU A 145 13.64 2.87 4.51
C LEU A 145 13.87 3.50 5.87
N THR A 146 14.59 4.62 5.87
CA THR A 146 14.65 5.52 7.00
C THR A 146 13.55 6.58 6.85
N VAL A 147 12.69 6.66 7.87
CA VAL A 147 11.69 7.71 7.98
C VAL A 147 12.38 9.00 8.41
N GLN A 148 12.23 10.03 7.59
CA GLN A 148 12.78 11.36 7.84
C GLN A 148 11.88 12.41 7.17
N HIS A 149 11.35 13.36 7.95
CA HIS A 149 10.47 14.41 7.44
C HIS A 149 11.28 15.66 7.11
N GLY A 150 10.85 16.39 6.07
CA GLY A 150 11.49 17.64 5.67
C GLY A 150 11.20 18.81 6.61
N ASN A 151 10.03 18.83 7.24
CA ASN A 151 9.62 19.83 8.22
C ASN A 151 8.51 19.26 9.12
N VAL A 152 8.08 20.07 10.10
CA VAL A 152 7.14 19.66 11.16
C VAL A 152 5.72 19.42 10.63
N SER A 153 5.30 20.20 9.64
CA SER A 153 3.97 20.10 9.01
C SER A 153 3.89 18.99 7.95
N ALA A 154 5.03 18.54 7.42
CA ALA A 154 5.07 17.56 6.37
C ALA A 154 4.46 16.23 6.83
N PHE A 155 3.81 15.55 5.89
CA PHE A 155 3.44 14.15 6.03
C PHE A 155 4.26 13.30 5.06
N LEU A 156 4.38 12.02 5.38
CA LEU A 156 5.01 11.01 4.55
C LEU A 156 4.06 9.82 4.42
N ILE A 157 3.84 9.38 3.19
CA ILE A 157 3.13 8.13 2.88
C ILE A 157 4.14 7.23 2.17
N SER A 158 4.41 6.08 2.76
CA SER A 158 5.33 5.09 2.19
C SER A 158 4.54 3.86 1.77
N GLU A 159 4.61 3.52 0.48
CA GLU A 159 3.95 2.34 -0.10
C GLU A 159 4.96 1.28 -0.52
N PHE A 160 4.53 0.03 -0.41
CA PHE A 160 5.37 -1.14 -0.57
C PHE A 160 4.52 -2.30 -1.06
N ILE A 161 4.92 -3.00 -2.13
CA ILE A 161 4.28 -4.24 -2.54
C ILE A 161 5.18 -5.39 -2.12
N HIS A 162 4.70 -6.14 -1.13
CA HIS A 162 5.39 -7.25 -0.53
C HIS A 162 4.69 -8.56 -0.86
N PHE A 163 5.44 -9.50 -1.43
CA PHE A 163 4.98 -10.88 -1.57
C PHE A 163 5.24 -11.63 -0.28
N SER A 164 4.18 -11.91 0.49
CA SER A 164 4.34 -12.51 1.80
C SER A 164 4.54 -14.02 1.73
N LEU A 165 5.58 -14.52 2.40
CA LEU A 165 5.87 -15.96 2.55
C LEU A 165 5.30 -16.54 3.85
N THR A 166 4.78 -15.68 4.72
CA THR A 166 4.31 -16.00 6.07
C THR A 166 2.84 -15.60 6.22
N ASP A 167 2.12 -16.24 7.14
CA ASP A 167 0.70 -15.93 7.37
C ASP A 167 0.51 -14.62 8.15
N THR A 168 1.60 -14.02 8.61
CA THR A 168 1.65 -12.73 9.27
C THR A 168 2.66 -11.80 8.63
N ILE A 169 2.40 -10.50 8.68
CA ILE A 169 3.32 -9.47 8.21
C ILE A 169 3.64 -8.55 9.39
N ASP A 170 4.91 -8.48 9.77
CA ASP A 170 5.37 -7.60 10.84
C ASP A 170 5.88 -6.28 10.26
N VAL A 171 5.31 -5.15 10.70
CA VAL A 171 5.77 -3.81 10.32
C VAL A 171 6.42 -3.18 11.54
N CYS A 172 7.72 -2.93 11.48
CA CYS A 172 8.53 -2.59 12.65
C CYS A 172 9.17 -1.22 12.52
N LEU A 173 9.00 -0.39 13.55
CA LEU A 173 9.67 0.88 13.73
C LEU A 173 10.90 0.69 14.61
N VAL A 174 12.08 1.06 14.11
CA VAL A 174 13.37 0.84 14.77
C VAL A 174 14.00 2.18 15.15
N ASN A 175 14.18 2.39 16.45
CA ASN A 175 14.84 3.56 17.00
C ASN A 175 16.34 3.53 16.68
N THR A 176 16.83 4.58 16.02
CA THR A 176 18.24 4.77 15.64
C THR A 176 18.99 5.72 16.57
N GLY A 177 18.34 6.17 17.66
CA GLY A 177 18.88 7.17 18.60
C GLY A 177 18.68 8.61 18.15
N SER A 178 17.95 8.85 17.05
CA SER A 178 17.73 10.18 16.44
C SER A 178 16.30 10.70 16.63
N GLY A 179 15.69 10.39 17.77
CA GLY A 179 14.32 10.77 18.11
C GLY A 179 13.41 9.57 18.37
N ILE A 180 12.17 9.85 18.80
CA ILE A 180 11.20 8.82 19.16
C ILE A 180 10.44 8.35 17.90
N PRO A 181 10.48 7.05 17.54
CA PRO A 181 9.67 6.53 16.45
C PRO A 181 8.18 6.73 16.68
N PHE A 182 7.45 7.01 15.61
CA PHE A 182 6.01 7.23 15.66
C PHE A 182 5.35 6.76 14.36
N ILE A 183 4.04 6.55 14.39
CA ILE A 183 3.21 6.14 13.25
C ILE A 183 1.82 6.76 13.38
N SER A 184 1.25 7.19 12.26
CA SER A 184 -0.09 7.79 12.23
C SER A 184 -1.14 6.81 11.71
N ALA A 185 -0.82 5.98 10.71
CA ALA A 185 -1.72 4.94 10.25
C ALA A 185 -0.96 3.82 9.53
N LEU A 186 -1.60 2.65 9.44
CA LEU A 186 -1.09 1.46 8.76
C LEU A 186 -2.21 0.78 7.96
N GLU A 187 -1.96 0.58 6.67
CA GLU A 187 -2.90 -0.05 5.76
C GLU A 187 -2.26 -1.25 5.06
N LEU A 188 -3.05 -2.31 4.89
CA LEU A 188 -2.73 -3.48 4.09
C LEU A 188 -3.85 -3.72 3.07
N ARG A 189 -3.49 -3.90 1.80
CA ARG A 189 -4.42 -4.25 0.72
C ARG A 189 -3.95 -5.49 0.00
N LEU A 190 -4.83 -6.48 -0.16
CA LEU A 190 -4.58 -7.60 -1.04
C LEU A 190 -4.52 -7.12 -2.50
N LEU A 191 -3.47 -7.49 -3.22
CA LEU A 191 -3.30 -7.19 -4.63
C LEU A 191 -3.43 -8.45 -5.49
N ASN A 192 -3.54 -8.26 -6.82
CA ASN A 192 -3.49 -9.37 -7.76
C ASN A 192 -2.06 -9.91 -7.89
N ASP A 193 -1.90 -11.21 -7.64
CA ASP A 193 -0.60 -11.89 -7.72
C ASP A 193 0.01 -11.88 -9.11
N SER A 194 -0.80 -11.95 -10.18
CA SER A 194 -0.27 -12.08 -11.55
C SER A 194 0.44 -10.84 -12.07
N ILE A 195 0.24 -9.69 -11.42
CA ILE A 195 0.65 -8.38 -11.93
C ILE A 195 1.87 -7.86 -11.21
N TYR A 196 1.87 -8.03 -9.90
CA TYR A 196 2.90 -7.48 -9.02
C TYR A 196 3.93 -8.54 -8.61
N ARG A 197 3.86 -9.77 -9.15
CA ARG A 197 4.84 -10.82 -8.89
C ARG A 197 6.01 -10.73 -9.89
N ILE A 198 7.08 -10.08 -9.45
CA ILE A 198 8.32 -9.93 -10.23
C ILE A 198 9.45 -10.68 -9.53
N GLU A 199 9.77 -11.91 -9.96
CA GLU A 199 11.00 -12.66 -9.58
C GLU A 199 11.35 -12.64 -8.07
N SER A 200 10.36 -12.71 -7.17
CA SER A 200 10.55 -12.61 -5.71
C SER A 200 11.15 -11.27 -5.23
N ARG A 201 10.90 -10.19 -5.97
CA ARG A 201 11.27 -8.82 -5.63
C ARG A 201 10.13 -8.11 -4.94
N GLU A 202 10.49 -7.23 -4.04
CA GLU A 202 9.57 -6.25 -3.46
C GLU A 202 9.49 -5.06 -4.42
N LEU A 203 8.28 -4.53 -4.61
CA LEU A 203 8.08 -3.35 -5.46
C LEU A 203 7.92 -2.11 -4.57
N LEU A 204 8.74 -1.11 -4.81
CA LEU A 204 8.64 0.22 -4.22
C LEU A 204 7.92 1.11 -5.23
N PRO A 205 6.61 1.41 -5.07
CA PRO A 205 5.93 2.34 -5.95
C PRO A 205 6.59 3.71 -5.79
N PHE A 206 7.29 4.16 -6.83
CA PHE A 206 7.77 5.52 -6.90
C PHE A 206 6.59 6.40 -7.28
N TRP A 207 6.05 6.17 -8.47
CA TRP A 207 4.99 6.98 -9.04
C TRP A 207 3.83 6.08 -9.48
N ARG A 208 2.62 6.49 -9.15
CA ARG A 208 1.37 5.95 -9.70
C ARG A 208 0.52 7.12 -10.11
N LEU A 209 0.39 7.35 -11.41
CA LEU A 209 -0.12 8.60 -11.97
C LEU A 209 -1.42 8.41 -12.72
N ASN A 210 -2.43 9.20 -12.36
CA ASN A 210 -3.61 9.45 -13.17
C ASN A 210 -3.35 10.71 -14.02
N LEU A 211 -3.12 10.54 -15.32
CA LEU A 211 -2.71 11.62 -16.19
C LEU A 211 -3.91 12.27 -16.89
N GLY A 212 -3.85 13.59 -17.03
CA GLY A 212 -4.90 14.39 -17.66
C GLY A 212 -6.02 14.84 -16.71
N ASN A 213 -5.98 14.41 -15.45
CA ASN A 213 -6.83 14.96 -14.39
C ASN A 213 -6.09 16.10 -13.67
N SER A 214 -6.80 17.21 -13.43
CA SER A 214 -6.27 18.40 -12.74
C SER A 214 -7.12 18.83 -11.53
N THR A 215 -8.20 18.11 -11.23
CA THR A 215 -9.20 18.53 -10.23
C THR A 215 -9.09 17.78 -8.92
N ASN A 216 -8.90 16.45 -8.97
CA ASN A 216 -8.71 15.62 -7.78
C ASN A 216 -7.24 15.21 -7.70
N LEU A 217 -6.52 15.72 -6.68
CA LEU A 217 -5.09 15.46 -6.49
C LEU A 217 -4.77 13.97 -6.38
N TYR A 218 -5.69 13.21 -5.77
CA TYR A 218 -5.58 11.78 -5.60
C TYR A 218 -6.87 11.09 -6.01
N LEU A 219 -6.72 9.89 -6.54
CA LEU A 219 -7.78 8.92 -6.74
C LEU A 219 -7.40 7.64 -6.00
N ARG A 220 -8.31 7.12 -5.18
CA ARG A 220 -8.15 5.87 -4.44
C ARG A 220 -9.49 5.16 -4.28
N TYR A 221 -9.67 4.34 -3.24
CA TYR A 221 -10.97 3.78 -2.92
C TYR A 221 -12.04 4.88 -2.70
N SER A 222 -13.28 4.73 -3.17
CA SER A 222 -13.87 3.52 -3.78
C SER A 222 -13.64 3.32 -5.28
N ASP A 223 -13.01 4.27 -5.97
CA ASP A 223 -12.81 4.18 -7.43
C ASP A 223 -11.76 3.12 -7.82
N ASP A 224 -10.76 2.90 -6.96
CA ASP A 224 -9.80 1.80 -7.10
C ASP A 224 -10.16 0.64 -6.15
N ALA A 225 -10.47 -0.53 -6.71
CA ALA A 225 -10.82 -1.73 -5.93
C ALA A 225 -9.65 -2.26 -5.06
N TYR A 226 -8.41 -1.96 -5.43
CA TYR A 226 -7.22 -2.27 -4.64
C TYR A 226 -6.81 -1.13 -3.71
N ASP A 227 -7.58 -0.04 -3.67
CA ASP A 227 -7.29 1.18 -2.91
C ASP A 227 -5.88 1.72 -3.19
N ARG A 228 -5.36 1.57 -4.41
CA ARG A 228 -4.11 2.21 -4.80
C ARG A 228 -4.30 3.72 -4.85
N ILE A 229 -3.32 4.48 -4.41
CA ILE A 229 -3.33 5.94 -4.54
C ILE A 229 -2.73 6.32 -5.89
N TRP A 230 -3.53 6.97 -6.73
CA TRP A 230 -3.14 7.55 -8.01
C TRP A 230 -3.04 9.06 -7.87
N GLY A 231 -1.83 9.61 -8.01
CA GLY A 231 -1.60 11.06 -7.98
C GLY A 231 -1.75 11.71 -9.36
N THR A 232 -2.08 12.99 -9.38
CA THR A 232 -2.01 13.79 -10.62
C THR A 232 -0.59 14.25 -10.90
N TYR A 233 -0.24 14.40 -12.19
CA TYR A 233 1.02 14.99 -12.62
C TYR A 233 0.83 15.76 -13.92
N THR A 234 1.54 16.87 -14.05
CA THR A 234 1.46 17.75 -15.22
C THR A 234 2.85 18.22 -15.62
N GLU A 235 3.06 18.36 -16.93
CA GLU A 235 4.23 19.00 -17.53
C GLU A 235 3.77 20.16 -18.41
N ASP A 236 4.60 21.18 -18.55
CA ASP A 236 4.26 22.38 -19.33
C ASP A 236 3.93 22.04 -20.80
N ASP A 237 4.64 21.06 -21.37
CA ASP A 237 4.50 20.61 -22.75
C ASP A 237 3.37 19.59 -22.96
N TRP A 238 2.62 19.25 -21.92
CA TRP A 238 1.50 18.32 -21.99
C TRP A 238 0.16 19.06 -22.02
N ILE A 239 -0.79 18.52 -22.78
CA ILE A 239 -2.19 18.95 -22.80
C ILE A 239 -3.05 17.81 -22.27
N SER A 240 -4.02 18.15 -21.42
CA SER A 240 -4.97 17.19 -20.89
C SER A 240 -6.13 17.00 -21.86
N VAL A 241 -6.56 15.76 -22.02
CA VAL A 241 -7.76 15.38 -22.77
C VAL A 241 -8.60 14.41 -21.94
N ASN A 242 -9.91 14.45 -22.14
CA ASN A 242 -10.84 13.59 -21.41
C ASN A 242 -11.97 13.10 -22.31
N THR A 243 -12.74 12.14 -21.79
CA THR A 243 -13.97 11.65 -22.41
C THR A 243 -15.00 11.29 -21.35
N THR A 244 -16.27 11.38 -21.74
CA THR A 244 -17.40 10.84 -20.96
C THR A 244 -17.93 9.53 -21.55
N ALA A 245 -17.32 9.04 -22.64
CA ALA A 245 -17.72 7.79 -23.26
C ALA A 245 -17.39 6.58 -22.37
N ASP A 246 -18.15 5.50 -22.55
CA ASP A 246 -17.92 4.25 -21.83
C ASP A 246 -16.67 3.54 -22.35
N ILE A 247 -15.78 3.18 -21.43
CA ILE A 247 -14.55 2.44 -21.74
C ILE A 247 -14.88 0.94 -21.78
N ASP A 248 -14.49 0.26 -22.86
CA ASP A 248 -14.66 -1.19 -23.02
C ASP A 248 -13.60 -1.94 -22.22
N ILE A 249 -13.82 -2.03 -20.91
CA ILE A 249 -12.92 -2.72 -19.98
C ILE A 249 -13.06 -4.25 -20.10
N GLN A 250 -14.22 -4.75 -20.52
CA GLN A 250 -14.49 -6.20 -20.59
C GLN A 250 -13.72 -6.90 -21.72
N GLY A 251 -13.46 -6.19 -22.83
CA GLY A 251 -12.65 -6.71 -23.93
C GLY A 251 -11.13 -6.73 -23.69
N SER A 252 -10.66 -6.16 -22.58
CA SER A 252 -9.23 -6.07 -22.23
C SER A 252 -8.85 -7.12 -21.17
N ASN A 253 -7.58 -7.57 -21.14
CA ASN A 253 -7.05 -8.32 -20.00
C ASN A 253 -6.99 -7.39 -18.78
N ASN A 254 -8.13 -7.17 -18.13
CA ASN A 254 -8.29 -6.24 -17.01
C ASN A 254 -7.78 -6.83 -15.69
N SER A 255 -6.71 -7.61 -15.74
CA SER A 255 -6.10 -8.13 -14.51
C SER A 255 -5.74 -6.99 -13.55
N TYR A 256 -5.32 -5.84 -14.09
CA TYR A 256 -4.89 -4.66 -13.33
C TYR A 256 -6.03 -3.95 -12.60
N LYS A 257 -7.27 -4.14 -13.04
CA LYS A 257 -8.47 -3.47 -12.51
C LYS A 257 -8.23 -2.00 -12.23
N LEU A 258 -7.73 -1.27 -13.22
CA LEU A 258 -7.54 0.18 -13.09
C LEU A 258 -8.91 0.86 -12.89
N PRO A 259 -8.96 1.95 -12.10
CA PRO A 259 -10.14 2.79 -11.98
C PRO A 259 -10.59 3.30 -13.35
N VAL A 260 -11.91 3.38 -13.59
CA VAL A 260 -12.39 3.86 -14.90
C VAL A 260 -11.99 5.30 -15.18
N GLU A 261 -11.87 6.11 -14.13
CA GLU A 261 -11.46 7.50 -14.23
C GLU A 261 -10.02 7.66 -14.73
N VAL A 262 -9.13 6.69 -14.44
CA VAL A 262 -7.77 6.67 -15.02
C VAL A 262 -7.84 6.46 -16.54
N TRP A 263 -8.78 5.66 -17.03
CA TRP A 263 -8.95 5.45 -18.47
C TRP A 263 -9.62 6.62 -19.19
N ARG A 264 -10.40 7.44 -18.48
CA ARG A 264 -11.18 8.55 -19.06
C ARG A 264 -10.37 9.81 -19.29
N THR A 265 -9.24 9.96 -18.62
CA THR A 265 -8.32 11.08 -18.81
C THR A 265 -7.02 10.63 -19.43
N ALA A 266 -6.37 11.53 -20.16
CA ALA A 266 -5.05 11.30 -20.69
C ALA A 266 -4.30 12.61 -20.94
N VAL A 267 -3.00 12.49 -21.18
CA VAL A 267 -2.16 13.57 -21.70
C VAL A 267 -1.73 13.30 -23.13
N GLN A 268 -1.54 14.38 -23.88
CA GLN A 268 -0.92 14.41 -25.19
C GLN A 268 0.16 15.50 -25.19
N PRO A 269 1.16 15.43 -26.08
CA PRO A 269 2.09 16.52 -26.21
C PRO A 269 1.41 17.71 -26.91
N ARG A 270 1.84 18.94 -26.61
CA ARG A 270 1.36 20.16 -27.30
C ARG A 270 1.51 20.01 -28.81
N THR A 271 0.62 20.66 -29.58
CA THR A 271 0.32 20.37 -30.99
C THR A 271 1.53 20.37 -31.94
N SER A 272 2.63 21.06 -31.61
CA SER A 272 3.88 21.07 -32.39
C SER A 272 4.82 19.89 -32.09
N LEU A 273 4.60 19.18 -30.98
CA LEU A 273 5.46 18.13 -30.47
C LEU A 273 4.92 16.75 -30.85
N ARG A 274 5.85 15.82 -31.11
CA ARG A 274 5.57 14.44 -31.53
C ARG A 274 5.90 13.41 -30.45
N SER A 275 6.24 13.88 -29.25
CA SER A 275 6.75 13.05 -28.17
C SER A 275 6.24 13.52 -26.81
N LEU A 276 5.78 12.57 -25.99
CA LEU A 276 5.63 12.77 -24.55
C LEU A 276 6.95 12.38 -23.90
N ASN A 277 7.59 13.33 -23.24
CA ASN A 277 8.83 13.08 -22.50
C ASN A 277 8.57 13.24 -21.01
N LEU A 278 9.10 12.31 -20.24
CA LEU A 278 9.13 12.36 -18.79
C LEU A 278 10.54 12.02 -18.32
N SER A 279 11.07 12.85 -17.43
CA SER A 279 12.36 12.63 -16.80
C SER A 279 12.24 12.83 -15.31
N MET A 280 12.79 11.90 -14.54
CA MET A 280 12.73 11.94 -13.08
C MET A 280 14.05 11.49 -12.47
N SER A 281 14.42 12.08 -11.33
CA SER A 281 15.58 11.60 -10.58
C SER A 281 15.26 10.25 -9.94
N ASN A 282 16.11 9.26 -10.21
CA ASN A 282 16.16 8.01 -9.47
C ASN A 282 17.21 8.10 -8.37
N THR A 283 16.79 7.90 -7.12
CA THR A 283 17.68 8.05 -5.97
C THR A 283 18.01 6.73 -5.28
N LEU A 284 17.27 5.64 -5.51
CA LEU A 284 17.35 4.45 -4.65
C LEU A 284 17.33 3.09 -5.37
N ALA A 285 16.70 2.96 -6.54
CA ALA A 285 16.57 1.66 -7.20
C ALA A 285 17.69 1.42 -8.23
N THR A 286 18.11 0.16 -8.41
CA THR A 286 19.04 -0.25 -9.48
C THR A 286 18.31 -0.86 -10.68
N GLU A 287 17.11 -1.37 -10.45
CA GLU A 287 16.21 -1.94 -11.45
C GLU A 287 14.81 -1.31 -11.30
N LEU A 288 14.16 -1.04 -12.42
CA LEU A 288 12.78 -0.56 -12.47
C LEU A 288 11.85 -1.55 -13.14
N TYR A 289 10.61 -1.51 -12.72
CA TYR A 289 9.48 -2.07 -13.45
C TYR A 289 8.49 -0.94 -13.72
N VAL A 290 8.14 -0.74 -14.99
CA VAL A 290 7.30 0.38 -15.43
C VAL A 290 6.11 -0.16 -16.21
N CYS A 291 4.92 0.29 -15.86
CA CYS A 291 3.68 -0.05 -16.54
C CYS A 291 3.03 1.21 -17.10
N PHE A 292 2.80 1.19 -18.41
CA PHE A 292 2.15 2.25 -19.16
C PHE A 292 0.70 1.85 -19.43
N HIS A 293 -0.23 2.76 -19.18
CA HIS A 293 -1.65 2.52 -19.34
C HIS A 293 -2.20 3.45 -20.42
N PHE A 294 -2.78 2.87 -21.47
CA PHE A 294 -3.29 3.55 -22.65
C PHE A 294 -4.75 3.24 -22.90
N ALA A 295 -5.53 4.23 -23.30
CA ALA A 295 -6.82 4.10 -23.94
C ALA A 295 -6.97 5.21 -24.99
N GLU A 296 -7.37 4.83 -26.21
CA GLU A 296 -7.71 5.83 -27.22
C GLU A 296 -9.09 6.41 -26.90
N ILE A 297 -9.12 7.60 -26.31
CA ILE A 297 -10.34 8.26 -25.86
C ILE A 297 -10.84 9.35 -26.81
N LEU A 298 -10.08 9.68 -27.85
CA LEU A 298 -10.48 10.69 -28.83
C LEU A 298 -11.18 10.06 -30.02
N GLN A 299 -12.46 10.36 -30.18
CA GLN A 299 -13.19 9.93 -31.35
C GLN A 299 -12.73 10.73 -32.57
N VAL A 300 -12.19 10.05 -33.56
CA VAL A 300 -11.90 10.66 -34.84
C VAL A 300 -13.20 10.70 -35.65
N GLY A 301 -13.57 11.88 -36.17
CA GLY A 301 -14.83 12.09 -36.88
C GLY A 301 -15.10 11.09 -38.00
N GLN A 302 -16.38 10.75 -38.19
CA GLN A 302 -16.88 9.83 -39.22
C GLN A 302 -16.26 10.15 -40.60
N GLY A 303 -15.54 9.19 -41.18
CA GLY A 303 -14.91 9.32 -42.51
C GLY A 303 -13.40 9.64 -42.51
N GLN A 304 -12.80 10.03 -41.38
CA GLN A 304 -11.33 10.16 -41.27
C GLN A 304 -10.75 8.97 -40.49
N ARG A 305 -10.02 8.08 -41.17
CA ARG A 305 -9.22 7.04 -40.51
C ARG A 305 -7.90 7.64 -40.03
N ARG A 306 -7.92 8.43 -38.94
CA ARG A 306 -6.67 8.85 -38.30
C ARG A 306 -6.14 7.74 -37.41
N ARG A 307 -4.88 7.39 -37.61
CA ARG A 307 -4.18 6.36 -36.83
C ARG A 307 -3.33 7.01 -35.75
N ARG A 308 -3.41 6.47 -34.53
CA ARG A 308 -2.39 6.70 -33.50
C ARG A 308 -1.47 5.51 -33.41
N GLU A 309 -0.21 5.71 -33.79
CA GLU A 309 0.84 4.71 -33.72
C GLU A 309 2.09 5.32 -33.07
N PHE A 310 2.64 4.67 -32.04
CA PHE A 310 3.78 5.21 -31.29
C PHE A 310 4.74 4.12 -30.82
N THR A 311 5.93 4.53 -30.39
CA THR A 311 6.91 3.68 -29.71
C THR A 311 7.17 4.23 -28.32
N ILE A 312 7.45 3.35 -27.36
CA ILE A 312 7.87 3.71 -26.00
C ILE A 312 9.39 3.57 -25.94
N SER A 313 10.08 4.53 -25.33
CA SER A 313 11.46 4.37 -24.89
C SER A 313 11.55 4.45 -23.38
N LEU A 314 12.27 3.50 -22.77
CA LEU A 314 12.60 3.47 -21.36
C LEU A 314 14.12 3.31 -21.23
N ASN A 315 14.81 4.33 -20.73
CA ASN A 315 16.27 4.38 -20.62
C ASN A 315 16.99 4.00 -21.93
N GLY A 316 16.46 4.47 -23.07
CA GLY A 316 17.02 4.21 -24.41
C GLY A 316 16.59 2.89 -25.05
N ALA A 317 16.11 1.91 -24.27
CA ALA A 317 15.47 0.71 -24.83
C ALA A 317 14.13 1.08 -25.47
N LYS A 318 13.78 0.48 -26.62
CA LYS A 318 12.57 0.83 -27.40
C LYS A 318 11.60 -0.34 -27.52
N TYR A 319 10.31 -0.04 -27.42
CA TYR A 319 9.20 -0.99 -27.51
C TYR A 319 8.13 -0.49 -28.47
N GLY A 320 7.56 -1.39 -29.28
CA GLY A 320 6.54 -1.09 -30.28
C GLY A 320 6.96 -1.42 -31.72
N PRO A 321 6.24 -0.92 -32.73
CA PRO A 321 5.18 0.09 -32.64
C PRO A 321 3.89 -0.43 -31.98
N ILE A 322 3.15 0.48 -31.34
CA ILE A 322 1.89 0.22 -30.65
C ILE A 322 0.79 1.00 -31.37
N THR A 323 -0.35 0.37 -31.60
CA THR A 323 -1.57 1.01 -32.12
C THR A 323 -2.71 0.74 -31.15
N LEU A 324 -3.51 1.78 -30.88
CA LEU A 324 -4.64 1.69 -29.96
C LEU A 324 -5.95 1.49 -30.73
N GLN A 325 -6.92 0.81 -30.09
CA GLN A 325 -8.30 0.75 -30.53
C GLN A 325 -9.13 1.74 -29.71
N TYR A 326 -10.07 2.43 -30.36
CA TYR A 326 -10.94 3.41 -29.70
C TYR A 326 -11.69 2.76 -28.52
N LEU A 327 -11.62 3.42 -27.36
CA LEU A 327 -12.21 3.04 -26.07
C LEU A 327 -11.78 1.68 -25.50
N LYS A 328 -10.74 1.04 -26.06
CA LYS A 328 -10.21 -0.22 -25.55
C LYS A 328 -8.89 0.00 -24.80
N PRO A 329 -8.86 -0.29 -23.48
CA PRO A 329 -7.65 -0.20 -22.68
C PRO A 329 -6.54 -1.14 -23.14
N LEU A 330 -5.30 -0.68 -22.98
CA LEU A 330 -4.08 -1.45 -23.21
C LEU A 330 -3.04 -1.06 -22.15
N SER A 331 -2.66 -2.03 -21.31
CA SER A 331 -1.52 -1.89 -20.40
C SER A 331 -0.29 -2.55 -21.02
N ILE A 332 0.84 -1.86 -21.00
CA ILE A 332 2.12 -2.37 -21.48
C ILE A 332 3.15 -2.18 -20.39
N CYS A 333 3.74 -3.28 -19.93
CA CYS A 333 4.83 -3.25 -18.98
C CYS A 333 6.05 -3.91 -19.63
N PRO A 334 7.00 -3.12 -20.14
CA PRO A 334 8.23 -3.66 -20.68
C PRO A 334 8.98 -4.52 -19.64
N PRO A 335 9.90 -5.40 -20.08
CA PRO A 335 10.81 -6.07 -19.16
C PRO A 335 11.52 -5.08 -18.26
N LYS A 336 11.88 -5.53 -17.05
CA LYS A 336 12.59 -4.70 -16.07
C LYS A 336 13.82 -4.04 -16.69
N SER A 337 14.03 -2.78 -16.34
CA SER A 337 15.10 -1.94 -16.91
C SER A 337 16.17 -1.68 -15.86
N LEU A 338 17.44 -1.90 -16.23
CA LEU A 338 18.57 -1.47 -15.41
C LEU A 338 18.68 0.05 -15.51
N ILE A 339 18.92 0.70 -14.38
CA ILE A 339 19.13 2.13 -14.34
C ILE A 339 20.64 2.39 -14.40
N HIS A 340 21.07 3.02 -15.48
CA HIS A 340 22.44 3.52 -15.62
C HIS A 340 22.45 5.01 -15.28
N GLY A 341 22.71 5.34 -14.01
CA GLY A 341 22.74 6.72 -13.50
C GLY A 341 21.61 7.06 -12.54
N SER A 342 21.40 8.35 -12.32
CA SER A 342 20.46 8.88 -11.32
C SER A 342 19.17 9.42 -11.95
N THR A 343 18.85 9.05 -13.19
CA THR A 343 17.69 9.60 -13.91
C THR A 343 16.99 8.51 -14.71
N VAL A 344 15.67 8.46 -14.60
CA VAL A 344 14.81 7.64 -15.45
C VAL A 344 14.31 8.52 -16.57
N VAL A 345 14.54 8.08 -17.81
CA VAL A 345 14.10 8.83 -19.00
C VAL A 345 13.10 7.97 -19.76
N ILE A 346 11.90 8.52 -19.92
CA ILE A 346 10.79 7.92 -20.63
C ILE A 346 10.43 8.84 -21.79
N SER A 347 10.32 8.27 -23.00
CA SER A 347 9.73 8.94 -24.15
C SER A 347 8.64 8.09 -24.78
N ILE A 348 7.58 8.71 -25.28
CA ILE A 348 6.58 8.06 -26.11
C ILE A 348 6.50 8.85 -27.40
N ASP A 349 6.96 8.27 -28.50
CA ASP A 349 7.20 8.98 -29.75
C ASP A 349 6.22 8.51 -30.83
N SER A 350 5.53 9.44 -31.49
CA SER A 350 4.71 9.10 -32.67
C SER A 350 5.58 8.53 -33.79
N THR A 351 5.10 7.48 -34.47
CA THR A 351 5.79 6.96 -35.64
C THR A 351 5.51 7.83 -36.86
N LYS A 352 6.27 7.62 -37.95
CA LYS A 352 6.01 8.27 -39.25
C LYS A 352 4.65 7.89 -39.87
N ARG A 353 4.02 6.81 -39.39
CA ARG A 353 2.70 6.34 -39.86
C ARG A 353 1.54 6.87 -39.02
N SER A 354 1.84 7.63 -37.96
CA SER A 354 0.83 8.19 -37.07
C SER A 354 0.32 9.52 -37.59
N ASP A 355 -1.00 9.66 -37.65
CA ASP A 355 -1.69 10.92 -37.95
C ASP A 355 -1.95 11.74 -36.67
N LEU A 356 -1.87 11.08 -35.51
CA LEU A 356 -2.13 11.65 -34.20
C LEU A 356 -0.85 11.60 -33.34
N PRO A 357 -0.65 12.55 -32.41
CA PRO A 357 0.45 12.47 -31.47
C PRO A 357 0.27 11.27 -30.52
N PRO A 358 1.25 10.89 -29.69
CA PRO A 358 1.04 9.88 -28.63
C PRO A 358 -0.04 10.33 -27.61
N ILE A 359 -0.52 9.38 -26.82
CA ILE A 359 -1.46 9.58 -25.71
C ILE A 359 -1.02 8.70 -24.54
N LEU A 360 -1.23 9.12 -23.30
CA LEU A 360 -0.94 8.32 -22.11
C LEU A 360 -1.97 8.62 -21.01
N ASN A 361 -2.61 7.59 -20.45
CA ASN A 361 -3.69 7.72 -19.49
C ASN A 361 -3.21 7.55 -18.05
N GLY A 362 -2.34 6.57 -17.82
CA GLY A 362 -1.74 6.33 -16.52
C GLY A 362 -0.35 5.72 -16.61
N LEU A 363 0.38 5.83 -15.51
CA LEU A 363 1.76 5.37 -15.41
C LEU A 363 2.04 4.85 -14.00
N GLU A 364 2.54 3.62 -13.90
CA GLU A 364 3.09 3.08 -12.65
C GLU A 364 4.60 2.84 -12.82
N ILE A 365 5.41 3.36 -11.90
CA ILE A 365 6.86 3.19 -11.86
C ILE A 365 7.22 2.58 -10.51
N PHE A 366 7.88 1.42 -10.54
CA PHE A 366 8.31 0.69 -9.37
C PHE A 366 9.83 0.53 -9.34
N GLY A 367 10.42 0.76 -8.17
CA GLY A 367 11.75 0.26 -7.84
C GLY A 367 11.68 -1.21 -7.48
N LEU A 368 12.62 -2.01 -7.99
CA LEU A 368 12.73 -3.41 -7.62
C LEU A 368 13.75 -3.59 -6.50
N MET A 369 13.28 -3.96 -5.31
CA MET A 369 14.14 -4.28 -4.17
C MET A 369 14.25 -5.80 -4.01
N LYS A 370 15.46 -6.28 -3.70
CA LYS A 370 15.65 -7.69 -3.33
C LYS A 370 15.82 -7.74 -1.81
N PRO A 371 14.86 -8.31 -1.06
CA PRO A 371 15.04 -8.46 0.38
C PRO A 371 16.29 -9.33 0.65
N PRO A 372 17.23 -8.86 1.49
CA PRO A 372 18.47 -9.57 1.77
C PRO A 372 18.26 -10.85 2.60
N ASN A 373 17.21 -10.86 3.44
CA ASN A 373 16.93 -11.94 4.36
C ASN A 373 15.57 -12.58 4.04
N SER A 374 15.46 -13.88 4.29
CA SER A 374 14.17 -14.59 4.32
C SER A 374 13.58 -14.53 5.73
N PRO A 375 12.24 -14.61 5.87
CA PRO A 375 11.62 -14.73 7.18
C PRO A 375 12.12 -15.96 7.95
N THR A 376 12.07 -15.91 9.27
CA THR A 376 12.43 -17.05 10.12
C THR A 376 11.45 -18.21 9.90
N ASP A 377 11.94 -19.45 10.00
CA ASP A 377 11.10 -20.64 9.78
C ASP A 377 9.93 -20.67 10.80
N PRO A 378 8.69 -20.96 10.39
CA PRO A 378 7.54 -20.94 11.30
C PRO A 378 7.71 -21.83 12.54
N ALA A 379 8.38 -22.98 12.44
CA ALA A 379 8.60 -23.85 13.60
C ALA A 379 9.59 -23.23 14.61
N ASP A 380 10.59 -22.51 14.11
CA ASP A 380 11.54 -21.76 14.95
C ASP A 380 10.86 -20.56 15.59
N VAL A 381 9.99 -19.85 14.86
CA VAL A 381 9.15 -18.78 15.42
C VAL A 381 8.29 -19.32 16.56
N ASP A 382 7.59 -20.44 16.35
CA ASP A 382 6.74 -21.06 17.36
C ASP A 382 7.55 -21.46 18.61
N ALA A 383 8.74 -22.06 18.43
CA ALA A 383 9.63 -22.41 19.52
C ALA A 383 10.09 -21.18 20.31
N ILE A 384 10.51 -20.11 19.62
CA ILE A 384 10.94 -18.86 20.25
C ILE A 384 9.79 -18.18 21.00
N MET A 385 8.58 -18.17 20.42
CA MET A 385 7.40 -17.62 21.08
C MET A 385 7.01 -18.40 22.33
N ALA A 386 7.11 -19.74 22.31
CA ALA A 386 6.90 -20.58 23.48
C ALA A 386 7.94 -20.28 24.60
N ILE A 387 9.22 -20.10 24.23
CA ILE A 387 10.28 -19.69 25.17
C ILE A 387 9.94 -18.33 25.79
N LYS A 388 9.59 -17.33 24.99
CA LYS A 388 9.19 -16.00 25.52
C LYS A 388 8.06 -16.10 26.53
N GLN A 389 7.06 -16.92 26.23
CA GLN A 389 5.91 -17.12 27.12
C GLN A 389 6.30 -17.81 28.43
N ILE A 390 7.11 -18.87 28.37
CA ILE A 390 7.56 -19.63 29.55
C ILE A 390 8.40 -18.75 30.48
N TYR A 391 9.37 -18.04 29.91
CA TYR A 391 10.33 -17.24 30.69
C TYR A 391 9.84 -15.81 30.96
N LYS A 392 8.63 -15.45 30.50
CA LYS A 392 8.07 -14.10 30.60
C LYS A 392 9.06 -13.04 30.13
N ILE A 393 9.75 -13.30 29.01
CA ILE A 393 10.64 -12.32 28.39
C ILE A 393 9.77 -11.15 27.95
N ASN A 394 9.96 -9.99 28.59
CA ASN A 394 9.17 -8.80 28.33
C ASN A 394 9.42 -8.27 26.92
N LYS A 395 8.48 -7.47 26.43
CA LYS A 395 8.47 -6.91 25.07
C LYS A 395 9.59 -5.89 24.80
N ASP A 396 10.35 -5.50 25.82
CA ASP A 396 11.29 -4.39 25.78
C ASP A 396 12.73 -4.80 25.39
N ASP A 397 13.03 -6.11 25.34
CA ASP A 397 14.40 -6.63 25.19
C ASP A 397 14.89 -6.80 23.73
N ASN A 398 14.36 -6.05 22.75
CA ASN A 398 14.62 -6.20 21.30
C ASN A 398 14.03 -7.44 20.63
N TRP A 399 13.26 -8.29 21.34
CA TRP A 399 12.68 -9.51 20.75
C TRP A 399 11.29 -9.27 20.12
N GLN A 400 11.10 -8.16 19.39
CA GLN A 400 9.86 -7.86 18.68
C GLN A 400 9.94 -8.15 17.17
N GLY A 401 8.79 -8.55 16.61
CA GLY A 401 8.65 -8.97 15.22
C GLY A 401 9.20 -10.37 14.97
N ASP A 402 9.57 -10.61 13.71
CA ASP A 402 10.25 -11.81 13.24
C ASP A 402 11.61 -11.97 13.97
N PRO A 403 11.81 -13.09 14.72
CA PRO A 403 12.97 -13.29 15.60
C PRO A 403 14.27 -13.65 14.90
#